data_AF-A0A833E3K3-F1
#
_entry.id   AF-A0A833E3K3-F1
#
_cell.length_a   1.000
_cell.length_b   1.000
_cell.length_c   1.000
_cell.angle_alpha   90.00
_cell.angle_beta   90.00
_cell.angle_gamma   90.00
#
_symmetry.space_group_name_H-M   'P 1'
#
loop_
_entity.id
_entity.type
_entity.pdbx_description
1 polymer ?
#
loop_
_entity_poly.entity_id
_entity_poly.type
_entity_poly.pdbx_seq_one_letter_code
_entity_poly.pdbx_strand_id
1 'polypeptide(L)' 'MNIPKNHPRYKSLLNREKIVEALDREILAKAGLIAHGRGETFDYLIGERTTDIALRAIKAAAAMLVLA' A
#
# COMPACT_ATOMS: atom_id res chain seq x y z
N MET A 1 -10.23 -5.23 -14.30
CA MET A 1 -9.26 -5.74 -15.30
C MET A 1 -8.85 -7.14 -14.85
N ASN A 2 -8.29 -8.00 -15.70
CA ASN A 2 -7.82 -9.31 -15.27
C ASN A 2 -6.28 -9.33 -15.33
N ILE A 3 -5.61 -8.91 -14.26
CA ILE A 3 -4.14 -8.85 -14.19
C ILE A 3 -3.61 -10.28 -13.94
N PRO A 4 -2.76 -10.83 -14.82
CA PRO A 4 -2.21 -12.17 -14.63
C PRO A 4 -1.39 -12.26 -13.33
N LYS A 5 -1.55 -13.35 -12.56
CA LYS A 5 -0.82 -13.54 -11.28
C LYS A 5 0.70 -13.62 -11.44
N ASN A 6 1.17 -14.02 -12.62
CA ASN A 6 2.59 -14.07 -12.98
C ASN A 6 3.15 -12.73 -13.50
N HIS A 7 2.32 -11.68 -13.56
CA HIS A 7 2.78 -10.36 -14.01
C HIS A 7 3.76 -9.76 -12.99
N PRO A 8 4.91 -9.20 -13.42
CA PRO A 8 5.94 -8.69 -12.51
C PRO A 8 5.44 -7.54 -11.60
N ARG A 9 4.44 -6.79 -12.07
CA ARG A 9 3.78 -5.69 -11.32
C ARG A 9 2.46 -6.09 -10.66
N TYR A 10 2.13 -7.38 -10.58
CA TYR A 10 0.79 -7.85 -10.18
C TYR A 10 0.27 -7.17 -8.92
N LYS A 11 1.08 -7.10 -7.85
CA LYS A 11 0.68 -6.49 -6.58
C LYS A 11 0.38 -5.00 -6.69
N SER A 12 1.26 -4.22 -7.33
CA SER A 12 1.07 -2.77 -7.50
C SER A 12 -0.16 -2.47 -8.35
N LEU A 13 -0.34 -3.18 -9.47
CA LEU A 13 -1.53 -3.02 -10.32
C LEU A 13 -2.82 -3.41 -9.61
N LEU A 14 -2.82 -4.53 -8.86
CA LEU A 14 -3.97 -4.96 -8.06
C LEU A 14 -4.35 -3.92 -6.99
N ASN A 15 -3.36 -3.31 -6.33
CA ASN A 15 -3.62 -2.28 -5.32
C ASN A 15 -4.20 -1.01 -5.94
N ARG A 16 -3.73 -0.59 -7.12
CA ARG A 16 -4.32 0.53 -7.87
C ARG A 16 -5.79 0.30 -8.19
N GLU A 17 -6.14 -0.91 -8.63
CA GLU A 17 -7.54 -1.26 -8.91
C GLU A 17 -8.41 -1.17 -7.65
N LYS A 18 -7.93 -1.67 -6.51
CA LYS A 18 -8.66 -1.55 -5.23
C LYS A 18 -8.89 -0.10 -4.82
N ILE A 19 -7.92 0.78 -5.09
CA ILE A 19 -8.03 2.20 -4.78
C ILE A 19 -9.05 2.89 -5.70
N VAL A 20 -9.14 2.50 -6.97
CA VAL A 20 -10.20 2.95 -7.89
C VAL A 20 -11.57 2.41 -7.44
N GLU A 21 -11.68 1.12 -7.12
CA GLU A 21 -12.93 0.52 -6.63
C GLU A 21 -13.42 1.19 -5.34
N ALA A 22 -12.50 1.52 -4.41
CA ALA A 22 -12.84 2.23 -3.18
C ALA A 22 -13.39 3.65 -3.46
N LEU A 23 -12.89 4.34 -4.49
CA LEU A 23 -13.45 5.62 -4.93
C LEU A 23 -14.85 5.42 -5.53
N ASP A 24 -15.03 4.44 -6.41
CA ASP A 24 -16.31 4.14 -7.05
C ASP A 24 -17.39 3.74 -6.03
N ARG A 25 -16.97 3.15 -4.91
CA ARG A 25 -17.82 2.79 -3.76
C ARG A 25 -17.99 3.91 -2.73
N GLU A 26 -17.51 5.11 -3.03
CA GLU A 26 -17.58 6.30 -2.16
C GLU A 26 -16.90 6.12 -0.77
N ILE A 27 -16.02 5.12 -0.63
CA ILE A 27 -15.21 4.90 0.58
C ILE A 27 -14.03 5.89 0.61
N LEU A 28 -13.53 6.27 -0.58
CA LEU A 28 -12.35 7.11 -0.74
C LEU A 28 -12.72 8.47 -1.35
N ALA A 29 -12.13 9.55 -0.84
CA ALA A 29 -12.17 10.85 -1.52
C ALA A 29 -11.28 10.86 -2.77
N LYS A 30 -11.58 11.70 -3.77
CA LYS A 30 -10.77 11.84 -5.00
C LYS A 30 -9.28 12.11 -4.73
N ALA A 31 -8.98 12.90 -3.69
CA ALA A 31 -7.60 13.18 -3.26
C ALA A 31 -6.82 11.91 -2.81
N GLY A 32 -7.54 10.86 -2.42
CA GLY A 32 -6.98 9.56 -2.06
C GLY A 32 -6.28 8.85 -3.22
N LEU A 33 -6.75 9.00 -4.46
CA LEU A 33 -6.06 8.46 -5.65
C LEU A 33 -4.66 9.07 -5.78
N ILE A 34 -4.57 10.39 -5.61
CA ILE A 34 -3.31 11.14 -5.70
C ILE A 34 -2.40 10.75 -4.53
N ALA A 35 -2.96 10.61 -3.33
CA ALA A 35 -2.21 10.17 -2.16
C ALA A 35 -1.61 8.77 -2.34
N HIS A 36 -2.35 7.84 -2.95
CA HIS A 36 -1.84 6.51 -3.29
C HIS A 36 -0.66 6.58 -4.26
N GLY A 37 -0.77 7.37 -5.33
CA GLY A 37 0.31 7.55 -6.29
C GLY A 37 1.60 8.09 -5.65
N ARG A 38 1.48 9.06 -4.71
CA ARG A 38 2.64 9.55 -3.93
C ARG A 38 3.25 8.46 -3.07
N GLY A 39 2.42 7.62 -2.44
CA GLY A 39 2.87 6.47 -1.66
C GLY A 39 3.65 5.47 -2.51
N GLU A 40 3.12 5.11 -3.69
CA GLU A 40 3.82 4.23 -4.62
C GLU A 40 5.19 4.80 -5.03
N THR A 41 5.31 6.11 -5.28
CA THR A 41 6.62 6.73 -5.58
C THR A 41 7.66 6.42 -4.51
N PHE A 42 7.32 6.55 -3.22
CA PHE A 42 8.24 6.19 -2.15
C PHE A 42 8.45 4.69 -2.05
N ASP A 43 7.42 3.88 -2.29
CA ASP A 43 7.51 2.42 -2.30
C ASP A 43 8.53 1.92 -3.34
N TYR A 44 8.54 2.52 -4.54
CA TYR A 44 9.57 2.29 -5.55
C TYR A 44 10.98 2.62 -5.04
N LEU A 45 11.15 3.76 -4.38
CA LEU A 45 12.46 4.20 -3.88
C LEU A 45 13.01 3.27 -2.78
N ILE A 46 12.13 2.66 -1.97
CA ILE A 46 12.53 1.71 -0.92
C ILE A 46 12.57 0.24 -1.39
N GLY A 47 12.26 -0.01 -2.66
CA GLY A 47 12.32 -1.33 -3.30
C GLY A 47 11.11 -2.22 -3.05
N GLU A 48 9.93 -1.63 -2.83
CA GLU A 48 8.63 -2.32 -2.68
C GLU A 48 8.66 -3.46 -1.64
N ARG A 49 9.35 -3.22 -0.52
CA ARG A 49 9.56 -4.19 0.55
C ARG A 49 9.55 -3.54 1.92
N THR A 50 9.24 -4.33 2.95
CA THR A 50 9.46 -3.93 4.33
C THR A 50 10.96 -3.85 4.60
N THR A 51 11.46 -2.66 4.94
CA THR A 51 12.86 -2.45 5.31
C THR A 51 13.12 -2.90 6.75
N ASP A 52 14.39 -3.14 7.10
CA ASP A 52 14.76 -3.54 8.48
C ASP A 52 14.39 -2.48 9.51
N ILE A 53 14.47 -1.19 9.13
CA ILE A 53 14.06 -0.07 9.97
C ILE A 53 12.55 -0.10 10.20
N ALA A 54 11.76 -0.30 9.14
CA ALA A 54 10.31 -0.42 9.23
C ALA A 54 9.90 -1.63 10.09
N LEU A 55 10.57 -2.78 9.93
CA LEU A 55 10.29 -3.98 10.71
C LEU A 55 10.53 -3.76 12.21
N ARG A 56 11.59 -3.05 12.59
CA ARG A 56 11.83 -2.69 14.01
C ARG A 56 10.73 -1.79 14.56
N ALA A 57 10.30 -0.78 13.79
CA ALA A 57 9.21 0.11 14.19
C ALA A 57 7.88 -0.64 14.35
N ILE A 58 7.56 -1.56 13.43
CA ILE A 58 6.37 -2.42 13.50
C ILE A 58 6.37 -3.25 14.80
N LYS A 59 7.50 -3.87 15.16
CA LYS A 59 7.62 -4.65 16.40
C LYS A 59 7.40 -3.81 17.65
N ALA A 60 7.98 -2.60 17.68
CA ALA A 60 7.79 -1.68 18.80
C ALA A 60 6.32 -1.23 18.92
N ALA A 61 5.70 -0.84 17.80
CA ALA A 61 4.30 -0.44 17.78
C ALA A 61 3.36 -1.59 18.21
N ALA A 62 3.63 -2.82 17.76
CA ALA A 62 2.87 -3.99 18.18
C ALA A 62 2.98 -4.25 19.70
N ALA A 63 4.19 -4.15 20.26
CA ALA A 63 4.38 -4.27 21.71
C ALA A 63 3.62 -3.17 22.48
N MET A 64 3.65 -1.93 21.98
CA MET A 64 2.88 -0.83 22.57
C MET A 64 1.37 -1.11 22.58
N LEU A 65 0.81 -1.61 21.48
CA LEU A 65 -0.64 -1.90 21.40
C LEU A 65 -1.07 -3.02 22.35
N VAL A 66 -0.21 -4.01 22.60
CA VAL A 66 -0.51 -5.14 23.51
C VAL A 66 -0.38 -4.73 24.99
N LEU A 67 0.49 -3.77 25.28
CA LEU A 67 0.74 -3.28 26.64
C LEU A 67 -0.10 -2.04 27.02
N ALA A 68 -0.89 -1.50 26.08
CA ALA A 68 -1.74 -0.33 26.26
C ALA A 68 -3.06 -0.63 27.00
#